data_AF-A0A1Y4LJJ4-F1
#
_entry.id   AF-A0A1Y4LJJ4-F1
#
_cell.length_a   1.000
_cell.length_b   1.000
_cell.length_c   1.000
_cell.angle_alpha   90.00
_cell.angle_beta   90.00
_cell.angle_gamma   90.00
#
_symmetry.space_group_name_H-M   'P 1'
#
loop_
_entity.id
_entity.type
_entity.pdbx_description
1 polymer ?
#
loop_
_entity_poly.entity_id
_entity_poly.type
_entity_poly.pdbx_seq_one_letter_code
_entity_poly.pdbx_strand_id
1 'polypeptide(L)'
;MNLLDAIREAGIVGAGGAGFPTHVKLKAKAEWFIVNAAECEPLIETDKYLCRTYADRIVAAAVIVAGHLQAEHTVIALKKKYRAEIDALRAAIDKAGAAIEICEMGVFYPAGDEQTMVQFVTGKTVPERGLPLDVGAVVDNVGTLLGIYDAMTEGKSVSSKYLSVVGEVREPIMIHTPIGTPITQCIEAAKPQLTDYAVIVGGPMMGRVLSDREAIRNAVVTKTTGNLIVLPRDHYLITRAGRPMERIRAQARTACIQCRMCTDLCPRYQIGHQIRPHMVMRNLYREQTISSNEEFLRAFGDAANCCSCGVCEMFACPMGLSPRKVNEYMKGALRERGLQPERNMKPEARPELDMRRIPTERLIARLGLSAYSGLHAHTCIELSPDEVFVPFAQHIGKPAQPVCKAGDTVNKGDLIAQAAEGALSANIHAGITGVITEVSAAGARISGRKEG
;
A
#
# COMPACT_ATOMS: atom_id res chain seq x y z
N MET A 1 20.23 17.45 -13.37
CA MET A 1 20.14 16.70 -12.09
C MET A 1 20.03 15.22 -12.43
N ASN A 2 20.73 14.33 -11.71
CA ASN A 2 20.58 12.89 -11.89
C ASN A 2 19.18 12.45 -11.41
N LEU A 3 18.57 11.44 -12.06
CA LEU A 3 17.26 10.89 -11.67
C LEU A 3 17.18 10.58 -10.17
N LEU A 4 18.19 9.89 -9.61
CA LEU A 4 18.17 9.49 -8.20
C LEU A 4 18.22 10.70 -7.25
N ASP A 5 18.94 11.75 -7.63
CA ASP A 5 19.01 12.98 -6.85
C ASP A 5 17.67 13.71 -6.86
N ALA A 6 17.05 13.85 -8.04
CA ALA A 6 15.72 14.45 -8.16
C ALA A 6 14.68 13.71 -7.30
N ILE A 7 14.70 12.36 -7.33
CA ILE A 7 13.80 11.52 -6.55
C ILE A 7 14.03 11.68 -5.04
N ARG A 8 15.29 11.74 -4.61
CA ARG A 8 15.68 11.92 -3.21
C ARG A 8 15.28 13.31 -2.71
N GLU A 9 15.61 14.35 -3.46
CA GLU A 9 15.34 15.75 -3.13
C GLU A 9 13.83 16.01 -3.05
N ALA A 10 13.05 15.52 -4.02
CA ALA A 10 11.60 15.59 -4.04
C ALA A 10 10.92 14.71 -2.97
N GLY A 11 11.67 13.84 -2.29
CA GLY A 11 11.16 12.98 -1.21
C GLY A 11 10.16 11.94 -1.69
N ILE A 12 10.38 11.37 -2.89
CA ILE A 12 9.47 10.39 -3.48
C ILE A 12 9.62 9.04 -2.75
N VAL A 13 8.47 8.47 -2.40
CA VAL A 13 8.34 7.16 -1.78
C VAL A 13 7.32 6.33 -2.55
N GLY A 14 7.39 5.01 -2.43
CA GLY A 14 6.42 4.09 -3.05
C GLY A 14 4.99 4.42 -2.66
N ALA A 15 4.21 4.93 -3.61
CA ALA A 15 2.89 5.51 -3.38
C ALA A 15 1.79 4.49 -3.05
N GLY A 16 1.96 3.22 -3.43
CA GLY A 16 0.96 2.16 -3.30
C GLY A 16 1.11 1.24 -2.09
N GLY A 17 1.94 1.60 -1.09
CA GLY A 17 2.18 0.70 0.04
C GLY A 17 2.86 1.38 1.23
N ALA A 18 3.83 0.69 1.85
CA ALA A 18 4.51 1.15 3.06
C ALA A 18 5.45 2.37 2.86
N GLY A 19 5.47 2.98 1.67
CA GLY A 19 6.30 4.15 1.38
C GLY A 19 7.79 3.83 1.33
N PHE A 20 8.21 2.77 0.63
CA PHE A 20 9.65 2.50 0.48
C PHE A 20 10.33 3.66 -0.28
N PRO A 21 11.45 4.24 0.20
CA PRO A 21 12.14 5.32 -0.50
C PRO A 21 12.57 4.94 -1.93
N THR A 22 12.00 5.63 -2.92
CA THR A 22 12.13 5.23 -4.34
C THR A 22 13.56 5.36 -4.86
N HIS A 23 14.32 6.35 -4.38
CA HIS A 23 15.73 6.53 -4.76
C HIS A 23 16.62 5.36 -4.32
N VAL A 24 16.26 4.65 -3.24
CA VAL A 24 16.95 3.43 -2.81
C VAL A 24 16.57 2.26 -3.72
N LYS A 25 15.28 2.16 -4.05
CA LYS A 25 14.75 1.09 -4.93
C LYS A 25 15.32 1.15 -6.34
N LEU A 26 15.48 2.35 -6.89
CA LEU A 26 16.04 2.59 -8.23
C LEU A 26 17.57 2.66 -8.25
N LYS A 27 18.25 2.47 -7.11
CA LYS A 27 19.72 2.36 -7.07
C LYS A 27 20.16 0.94 -7.46
N ALA A 28 19.74 0.51 -8.64
CA ALA A 28 19.97 -0.84 -9.14
C ALA A 28 19.93 -0.87 -10.67
N LYS A 29 20.33 -2.02 -11.24
CA LYS A 29 20.01 -2.40 -12.62
C LYS A 29 19.02 -3.56 -12.56
N ALA A 30 18.10 -3.63 -13.51
CA ALA A 30 17.09 -4.68 -13.56
C ALA A 30 16.78 -5.05 -15.01
N GLU A 31 16.62 -6.34 -15.27
CA GLU A 31 16.19 -6.88 -16.57
C GLU A 31 14.73 -6.46 -16.85
N TRP A 32 13.88 -6.49 -15.82
CA TRP A 32 12.46 -6.16 -15.90
C TRP A 32 12.13 -4.90 -15.11
N PHE A 33 11.50 -3.93 -15.76
CA PHE A 33 10.82 -2.83 -15.11
C PHE A 33 9.31 -3.00 -15.27
N ILE A 34 8.60 -3.14 -14.14
CA ILE A 34 7.16 -3.39 -14.11
C ILE A 34 6.46 -2.20 -13.45
N VAL A 35 5.59 -1.54 -14.18
CA VAL A 35 4.70 -0.52 -13.66
C VAL A 35 3.44 -1.21 -13.11
N ASN A 36 3.26 -1.13 -11.79
CA ASN A 36 2.08 -1.65 -11.11
C ASN A 36 0.93 -0.65 -11.20
N ALA A 37 0.03 -0.90 -12.15
CA ALA A 37 -1.25 -0.22 -12.28
C ALA A 37 -2.43 -1.16 -11.95
N ALA A 38 -2.14 -2.32 -11.36
CA ALA A 38 -3.12 -3.33 -10.99
C ALA A 38 -3.58 -3.14 -9.55
N GLU A 39 -4.33 -2.06 -9.29
CA GLU A 39 -4.91 -1.83 -7.96
C GLU A 39 -5.71 -3.06 -7.51
N CYS A 40 -5.29 -3.64 -6.39
CA CYS A 40 -5.76 -4.92 -5.91
C CYS A 40 -6.76 -4.77 -4.78
N GLU A 41 -6.63 -3.73 -3.96
CA GLU A 41 -7.51 -3.46 -2.84
C GLU A 41 -8.92 -3.11 -3.37
N PRO A 42 -9.96 -3.80 -2.87
CA PRO A 42 -11.32 -3.49 -3.31
C PRO A 42 -11.72 -2.04 -3.05
N LEU A 43 -12.53 -1.50 -3.97
CA LEU A 43 -13.08 -0.12 -3.95
C LEU A 43 -12.08 1.02 -4.19
N ILE A 44 -10.78 0.77 -4.29
CA ILE A 44 -9.81 1.85 -4.56
C ILE A 44 -9.84 2.23 -6.05
N GLU A 45 -9.92 3.53 -6.32
CA GLU A 45 -10.02 4.10 -7.67
C GLU A 45 -8.80 4.93 -8.08
N THR A 46 -7.88 5.19 -7.15
CA THR A 46 -6.79 6.17 -7.34
C THR A 46 -5.88 5.82 -8.51
N ASP A 47 -5.31 4.61 -8.56
CA ASP A 47 -4.42 4.21 -9.66
C ASP A 47 -5.15 4.25 -11.02
N LYS A 48 -6.40 3.81 -11.05
CA LYS A 48 -7.24 3.84 -12.26
C LYS A 48 -7.45 5.28 -12.75
N TYR A 49 -7.78 6.19 -11.83
CA TYR A 49 -7.91 7.61 -12.14
C TYR A 49 -6.61 8.19 -12.70
N LEU A 50 -5.47 7.87 -12.10
CA LEU A 50 -4.16 8.34 -12.57
C LEU A 50 -3.83 7.81 -13.97
N CYS A 51 -4.09 6.53 -14.24
CA CYS A 51 -3.90 5.94 -15.57
C CYS A 51 -4.73 6.64 -16.65
N ARG A 52 -5.99 6.98 -16.38
CA ARG A 52 -6.85 7.67 -17.35
C ARG A 52 -6.44 9.12 -17.56
N THR A 53 -6.08 9.81 -16.48
CA THR A 53 -5.89 11.28 -16.49
C THR A 53 -4.47 11.69 -16.88
N TYR A 54 -3.48 10.90 -16.49
CA TYR A 54 -2.05 11.22 -16.63
C TYR A 54 -1.27 10.16 -17.39
N ALA A 55 -1.92 9.45 -18.32
CA ALA A 55 -1.31 8.40 -19.14
C ALA A 55 0.02 8.84 -19.77
N ASP A 56 0.04 10.01 -20.42
CA ASP A 56 1.22 10.59 -21.05
C ASP A 56 2.39 10.77 -20.06
N ARG A 57 2.10 11.28 -18.85
CA ARG A 57 3.12 11.49 -17.80
C ARG A 57 3.65 10.15 -17.26
N ILE A 58 2.77 9.18 -17.05
CA ILE A 58 3.12 7.84 -16.57
C ILE A 58 4.04 7.14 -17.58
N VAL A 59 3.68 7.18 -18.87
CA VAL A 59 4.49 6.59 -19.95
C VAL A 59 5.85 7.28 -20.05
N ALA A 60 5.90 8.62 -20.01
CA ALA A 60 7.16 9.35 -20.05
C ALA A 60 8.07 9.01 -18.84
N ALA A 61 7.52 8.95 -17.64
CA ALA A 61 8.27 8.52 -16.45
C ALA A 61 8.75 7.08 -16.57
N ALA A 62 7.92 6.19 -17.11
CA ALA A 62 8.29 4.79 -17.29
C ALA A 62 9.50 4.64 -18.23
N VAL A 63 9.55 5.41 -19.32
CA VAL A 63 10.73 5.46 -20.22
C VAL A 63 11.98 5.96 -19.49
N ILE A 64 11.86 7.02 -18.69
CA ILE A 64 12.99 7.58 -17.92
C ILE A 64 13.54 6.53 -16.94
N VAL A 65 12.65 5.87 -16.18
CA VAL A 65 13.03 4.86 -15.18
C VAL A 65 13.62 3.62 -15.85
N ALA A 66 13.01 3.13 -16.94
CA ALA A 66 13.51 2.00 -17.71
C ALA A 66 14.93 2.24 -18.23
N GLY A 67 15.19 3.43 -18.80
CA GLY A 67 16.52 3.81 -19.27
C GLY A 67 17.56 3.86 -18.16
N HIS A 68 17.20 4.38 -16.98
CA HIS A 68 18.07 4.39 -15.80
C HIS A 68 18.38 2.98 -15.29
N LEU A 69 17.38 2.09 -15.25
CA LEU A 69 17.53 0.70 -14.83
C LEU A 69 18.25 -0.18 -15.86
N GLN A 70 18.40 0.30 -17.11
CA GLN A 70 18.83 -0.48 -18.27
C GLN A 70 17.93 -1.70 -18.49
N ALA A 71 16.63 -1.52 -18.31
CA ALA A 71 15.64 -2.59 -18.44
C ALA A 71 15.52 -3.06 -19.89
N GLU A 72 15.59 -4.38 -20.08
CA GLU A 72 15.35 -5.04 -21.36
C GLU A 72 13.85 -5.13 -21.64
N HIS A 73 13.05 -5.29 -20.58
CA HIS A 73 11.60 -5.39 -20.65
C HIS A 73 10.94 -4.32 -19.77
N THR A 74 10.11 -3.48 -20.38
CA THR A 74 9.27 -2.52 -19.66
C THR A 74 7.80 -2.86 -19.85
N VAL A 75 7.11 -3.11 -18.74
CA VAL A 75 5.73 -3.62 -18.74
C VAL A 75 4.84 -2.76 -17.86
N ILE A 76 3.66 -2.38 -18.31
CA ILE A 76 2.59 -1.84 -17.45
C ILE A 76 1.57 -2.94 -17.20
N ALA A 77 1.47 -3.39 -15.96
CA ALA A 77 0.57 -4.45 -15.54
C ALA A 77 -0.74 -3.87 -15.00
N LEU A 78 -1.86 -4.24 -15.63
CA LEU A 78 -3.22 -3.79 -15.28
C LEU A 78 -4.18 -4.98 -15.29
N LYS A 79 -5.34 -4.87 -14.65
CA LYS A 79 -6.39 -5.89 -14.80
C LYS A 79 -7.05 -5.76 -16.16
N LYS A 80 -7.29 -6.89 -16.84
CA LYS A 80 -7.95 -6.95 -18.16
C LYS A 80 -9.31 -6.25 -18.26
N LYS A 81 -9.98 -6.01 -17.12
CA LYS A 81 -11.26 -5.28 -17.07
C LYS A 81 -11.12 -3.76 -17.10
N TYR A 82 -9.91 -3.22 -16.92
CA TYR A 82 -9.61 -1.79 -16.90
C TYR A 82 -9.50 -1.23 -18.33
N ARG A 83 -10.56 -1.38 -19.13
CA ARG A 83 -10.53 -1.06 -20.57
C ARG A 83 -10.19 0.39 -20.84
N ALA A 84 -10.84 1.33 -20.14
CA ALA A 84 -10.58 2.76 -20.31
C ALA A 84 -9.13 3.15 -19.95
N GLU A 85 -8.58 2.55 -18.89
CA GLU A 85 -7.19 2.76 -18.46
C GLU A 85 -6.20 2.19 -19.49
N ILE A 86 -6.46 0.96 -19.97
CA ILE A 86 -5.64 0.30 -20.99
C ILE A 86 -5.63 1.12 -22.28
N ASP A 87 -6.79 1.60 -22.72
CA ASP A 87 -6.90 2.38 -23.96
C ASP A 87 -6.15 3.72 -23.86
N ALA A 88 -6.28 4.41 -22.72
CA ALA A 88 -5.53 5.65 -22.47
C ALA A 88 -4.01 5.44 -22.45
N LEU A 89 -3.55 4.36 -21.80
CA LEU A 89 -2.12 4.03 -21.73
C LEU A 89 -1.57 3.58 -23.08
N ARG A 90 -2.32 2.77 -23.86
CA ARG A 90 -1.93 2.39 -25.22
C ARG A 90 -1.77 3.61 -26.11
N ALA A 91 -2.74 4.52 -26.10
CA ALA A 91 -2.66 5.76 -26.87
C ALA A 91 -1.43 6.60 -26.48
N ALA A 92 -1.10 6.69 -25.20
CA ALA A 92 0.09 7.39 -24.72
C ALA A 92 1.41 6.68 -25.12
N ILE A 93 1.45 5.35 -25.09
CA ILE A 93 2.60 4.55 -25.55
C ILE A 93 2.83 4.76 -27.05
N ASP A 94 1.77 4.65 -27.85
CA ASP A 94 1.82 4.82 -29.30
C ASP A 94 2.29 6.23 -29.68
N LYS A 95 1.73 7.25 -29.01
CA LYS A 95 2.11 8.66 -29.17
C LYS A 95 3.59 8.90 -28.85
N ALA A 96 4.12 8.24 -27.83
CA ALA A 96 5.52 8.37 -27.42
C ALA A 96 6.49 7.52 -28.26
N GLY A 97 5.98 6.56 -29.05
CA GLY A 97 6.81 5.55 -29.71
C GLY A 97 7.62 4.72 -28.71
N ALA A 98 7.08 4.53 -27.49
CA ALA A 98 7.80 3.91 -26.39
C ALA A 98 7.76 2.38 -26.48
N ALA A 99 8.90 1.73 -26.24
CA ALA A 99 8.98 0.27 -26.14
C ALA A 99 8.46 -0.22 -24.78
N ILE A 100 7.13 -0.16 -24.60
CA ILE A 100 6.43 -0.54 -23.36
C ILE A 100 5.29 -1.50 -23.68
N GLU A 101 5.24 -2.62 -22.99
CA GLU A 101 4.20 -3.63 -23.17
C GLU A 101 3.06 -3.47 -22.15
N ILE A 102 1.81 -3.68 -22.56
CA ILE A 102 0.67 -3.78 -21.65
C ILE A 102 0.45 -5.25 -21.26
N CYS A 103 0.56 -5.56 -19.97
CA CYS A 103 0.24 -6.88 -19.42
C CYS A 103 -1.18 -6.88 -18.81
N GLU A 104 -2.12 -7.55 -19.47
CA GLU A 104 -3.52 -7.68 -19.03
C GLU A 104 -3.68 -8.87 -18.06
N MET A 105 -3.63 -8.60 -16.76
CA MET A 105 -3.80 -9.60 -15.71
C MET A 105 -5.26 -10.03 -15.53
N GLY A 106 -5.46 -11.23 -15.00
CA GLY A 106 -6.78 -11.68 -14.53
C GLY A 106 -7.37 -10.79 -13.42
N VAL A 107 -8.69 -10.90 -13.20
CA VAL A 107 -9.38 -10.13 -12.14
C VAL A 107 -9.37 -10.93 -10.84
N PHE A 108 -8.29 -10.80 -10.08
CA PHE A 108 -8.13 -11.51 -8.81
C PHE A 108 -7.44 -10.68 -7.72
N TYR A 109 -7.57 -11.15 -6.48
CA TYR A 109 -6.85 -10.60 -5.33
C TYR A 109 -5.84 -11.61 -4.77
N PRO A 110 -4.61 -11.20 -4.40
CA PRO A 110 -4.00 -9.88 -4.66
C PRO A 110 -3.19 -9.88 -5.97
N ALA A 111 -3.77 -9.39 -7.08
CA ALA A 111 -3.02 -9.25 -8.34
C ALA A 111 -1.90 -8.19 -8.26
N GLY A 112 -2.10 -7.14 -7.45
CA GLY A 112 -1.17 -6.03 -7.28
C GLY A 112 -0.10 -6.25 -6.22
N ASP A 113 -0.06 -7.42 -5.57
CA ASP A 113 1.06 -7.77 -4.67
C ASP A 113 2.35 -7.90 -5.48
N GLU A 114 3.41 -7.24 -5.02
CA GLU A 114 4.64 -7.05 -5.79
C GLU A 114 5.24 -8.38 -6.30
N GLN A 115 5.38 -9.39 -5.45
CA GLN A 115 5.98 -10.66 -5.90
C GLN A 115 5.00 -11.54 -6.67
N THR A 116 3.69 -11.41 -6.41
CA THR A 116 2.67 -12.06 -7.25
C THR A 116 2.69 -11.49 -8.67
N MET A 117 2.86 -10.17 -8.80
CA MET A 117 3.02 -9.50 -10.08
C MET A 117 4.32 -9.89 -10.78
N VAL A 118 5.45 -9.93 -10.07
CA VAL A 118 6.72 -10.41 -10.64
C VAL A 118 6.58 -11.84 -11.16
N GLN A 119 5.97 -12.73 -10.38
CA GLN A 119 5.73 -14.11 -10.81
C GLN A 119 4.81 -14.17 -12.03
N PHE A 120 3.76 -13.35 -12.09
CA PHE A 120 2.84 -13.32 -13.22
C PHE A 120 3.49 -12.83 -14.51
N VAL A 121 4.27 -11.75 -14.42
CA VAL A 121 4.90 -11.09 -15.59
C VAL A 121 6.12 -11.86 -16.08
N THR A 122 6.98 -12.31 -15.16
CA THR A 122 8.31 -12.86 -15.51
C THR A 122 8.38 -14.38 -15.42
N GLY A 123 7.39 -15.03 -14.78
CA GLY A 123 7.45 -16.45 -14.40
C GLY A 123 8.40 -16.76 -13.23
N LYS A 124 9.27 -15.81 -12.83
CA LYS A 124 10.26 -15.99 -11.76
C LYS A 124 9.61 -15.74 -10.39
N THR A 125 9.94 -16.56 -9.40
CA THR A 125 9.50 -16.32 -8.02
C THR A 125 10.63 -15.69 -7.21
N VAL A 126 10.32 -14.57 -6.55
CA VAL A 126 11.22 -13.90 -5.62
C VAL A 126 11.58 -14.82 -4.45
N PRO A 127 12.86 -14.95 -4.06
CA PRO A 127 13.28 -15.66 -2.85
C PRO A 127 12.48 -15.26 -1.62
N GLU A 128 12.33 -16.18 -0.67
CA GLU A 128 11.64 -15.87 0.58
C GLU A 128 12.29 -14.69 1.29
N ARG A 129 11.46 -13.73 1.73
CA ARG A 129 11.92 -12.48 2.36
C ARG A 129 12.94 -11.69 1.52
N GLY A 130 13.04 -11.98 0.22
CA GLY A 130 13.84 -11.25 -0.75
C GLY A 130 13.07 -10.09 -1.39
N LEU A 131 13.75 -9.40 -2.30
CA LEU A 131 13.24 -8.28 -3.08
C LEU A 131 13.07 -8.69 -4.54
N PRO A 132 12.17 -8.06 -5.31
CA PRO A 132 12.07 -8.28 -6.76
C PRO A 132 13.42 -8.21 -7.51
N LEU A 133 14.33 -7.38 -7.00
CA LEU A 133 15.67 -7.22 -7.57
C LEU A 133 16.47 -8.54 -7.56
N ASP A 134 16.22 -9.44 -6.60
CA ASP A 134 16.87 -10.75 -6.51
C ASP A 134 16.56 -11.67 -7.71
N VAL A 135 15.53 -11.33 -8.50
CA VAL A 135 15.16 -12.01 -9.75
C VAL A 135 15.23 -11.08 -10.97
N GLY A 136 15.94 -9.96 -10.84
CA GLY A 136 16.16 -9.00 -11.91
C GLY A 136 14.97 -8.10 -12.21
N ALA A 137 14.03 -7.90 -11.28
CA ALA A 137 12.85 -7.08 -11.47
C ALA A 137 12.79 -5.86 -10.55
N VAL A 138 12.22 -4.76 -11.02
CA VAL A 138 11.83 -3.59 -10.22
C VAL A 138 10.37 -3.28 -10.52
N VAL A 139 9.56 -3.05 -9.48
CA VAL A 139 8.12 -2.83 -9.62
C VAL A 139 7.71 -1.48 -9.04
N ASP A 140 7.24 -0.50 -9.81
CA ASP A 140 6.78 0.78 -9.23
C ASP A 140 5.32 1.10 -9.53
N ASN A 141 4.62 1.63 -8.53
CA ASN A 141 3.23 2.07 -8.66
C ASN A 141 3.12 3.33 -9.53
N VAL A 142 2.00 3.48 -10.23
CA VAL A 142 1.72 4.64 -11.11
C VAL A 142 1.80 5.99 -10.40
N GLY A 143 1.38 6.07 -9.14
CA GLY A 143 1.52 7.30 -8.34
C GLY A 143 2.97 7.66 -8.05
N THR A 144 3.86 6.66 -7.93
CA THR A 144 5.30 6.88 -7.79
C THR A 144 5.87 7.47 -9.08
N LEU A 145 5.49 6.92 -10.24
CA LEU A 145 5.94 7.40 -11.54
C LEU A 145 5.48 8.84 -11.83
N LEU A 146 4.26 9.18 -11.47
CA LEU A 146 3.78 10.56 -11.59
C LEU A 146 4.63 11.53 -10.75
N GLY A 147 4.96 11.14 -9.51
CA GLY A 147 5.89 11.91 -8.69
C GLY A 147 7.28 12.05 -9.31
N ILE A 148 7.79 11.00 -9.96
CA ILE A 148 9.08 11.03 -10.68
C ILE A 148 9.00 12.01 -11.85
N TYR A 149 7.92 11.96 -12.63
CA TYR A 149 7.71 12.88 -13.75
C TYR A 149 7.71 14.33 -13.27
N ASP A 150 6.90 14.65 -12.26
CA ASP A 150 6.75 16.02 -11.76
C ASP A 150 8.07 16.54 -11.15
N ALA A 151 8.86 15.69 -10.48
CA ALA A 151 10.17 16.06 -9.97
C ALA A 151 11.19 16.32 -11.09
N MET A 152 11.21 15.47 -12.11
CA MET A 152 12.19 15.56 -13.21
C MET A 152 11.90 16.69 -14.19
N THR A 153 10.62 16.98 -14.45
CA THR A 153 10.21 17.94 -15.48
C THR A 153 9.80 19.28 -14.92
N GLU A 154 9.15 19.31 -13.75
CA GLU A 154 8.60 20.52 -13.15
C GLU A 154 9.38 20.94 -11.88
N GLY A 155 10.37 20.15 -11.44
CA GLY A 155 11.14 20.41 -10.21
C GLY A 155 10.29 20.31 -8.93
N LYS A 156 9.13 19.64 -9.00
CA LYS A 156 8.16 19.59 -7.89
C LYS A 156 8.50 18.51 -6.88
N SER A 157 8.44 18.86 -5.60
CA SER A 157 8.51 17.91 -4.50
C SER A 157 7.14 17.32 -4.16
N VAL A 158 7.12 16.17 -3.49
CA VAL A 158 5.89 15.50 -3.08
C VAL A 158 5.25 16.26 -1.90
N SER A 159 4.37 17.20 -2.23
CA SER A 159 3.65 18.09 -1.31
C SER A 159 2.12 17.88 -1.32
N SER A 160 1.60 17.09 -2.24
CA SER A 160 0.16 16.81 -2.38
C SER A 160 -0.08 15.35 -2.76
N LYS A 161 -1.34 14.90 -2.65
CA LYS A 161 -1.73 13.52 -2.87
C LYS A 161 -3.10 13.43 -3.52
N TYR A 162 -3.23 12.48 -4.46
CA TYR A 162 -4.53 11.99 -4.93
C TYR A 162 -4.99 10.85 -4.04
N LEU A 163 -6.24 10.90 -3.58
CA LEU A 163 -6.88 9.84 -2.83
C LEU A 163 -8.35 9.72 -3.21
N SER A 164 -8.90 8.52 -3.08
CA SER A 164 -10.35 8.29 -3.21
C SER A 164 -11.03 8.35 -1.84
N VAL A 165 -12.28 8.81 -1.80
CA VAL A 165 -13.16 8.66 -0.64
C VAL A 165 -14.39 7.88 -1.08
N VAL A 166 -14.62 6.73 -0.44
CA VAL A 166 -15.64 5.74 -0.82
C VAL A 166 -16.38 5.21 0.41
N GLY A 167 -17.42 4.41 0.21
CA GLY A 167 -18.24 3.81 1.28
C GLY A 167 -19.55 4.58 1.48
N GLU A 168 -19.92 4.83 2.74
CA GLU A 168 -21.17 5.52 3.14
C GLU A 168 -21.07 7.05 2.96
N VAL A 169 -20.91 7.45 1.70
CA VAL A 169 -20.82 8.83 1.23
C VAL A 169 -21.83 9.05 0.11
N ARG A 170 -22.19 10.30 -0.19
CA ARG A 170 -23.18 10.60 -1.23
C ARG A 170 -22.84 9.94 -2.57
N GLU A 171 -21.58 10.06 -2.97
CA GLU A 171 -21.00 9.38 -4.13
C GLU A 171 -19.48 9.26 -3.95
N PRO A 172 -18.82 8.24 -4.51
CA PRO A 172 -17.37 8.17 -4.52
C PRO A 172 -16.75 9.38 -5.23
N ILE A 173 -15.73 9.97 -4.63
CA ILE A 173 -14.99 11.08 -5.23
C ILE A 173 -13.49 10.84 -5.20
N MET A 174 -12.80 11.43 -6.17
CA MET A 174 -11.36 11.64 -6.10
C MET A 174 -11.11 13.00 -5.42
N ILE A 175 -10.05 13.07 -4.64
CA ILE A 175 -9.57 14.29 -4.01
C ILE A 175 -8.10 14.47 -4.35
N HIS A 176 -7.73 15.68 -4.75
CA HIS A 176 -6.35 16.15 -4.80
C HIS A 176 -6.15 17.17 -3.68
N THR A 177 -5.26 16.88 -2.73
CA THR A 177 -5.11 17.72 -1.54
C THR A 177 -3.66 17.76 -1.05
N PRO A 178 -3.22 18.83 -0.37
CA PRO A 178 -1.95 18.89 0.34
C PRO A 178 -1.70 17.72 1.29
N ILE A 179 -0.44 17.33 1.44
CA ILE A 179 -0.02 16.44 2.53
C ILE A 179 -0.23 17.17 3.86
N GLY A 180 -0.73 16.43 4.84
CA GLY A 180 -1.09 16.93 6.16
C GLY A 180 -2.52 17.45 6.29
N THR A 181 -3.31 17.42 5.19
CA THR A 181 -4.74 17.72 5.24
C THR A 181 -5.44 16.78 6.23
N PRO A 182 -6.28 17.27 7.14
CA PRO A 182 -7.09 16.41 8.01
C PRO A 182 -7.99 15.48 7.19
N ILE A 183 -7.99 14.18 7.50
CA ILE A 183 -8.85 13.23 6.74
C ILE A 183 -10.33 13.54 6.90
N THR A 184 -10.72 14.21 7.98
CA THR A 184 -12.09 14.68 8.22
C THR A 184 -12.56 15.67 7.17
N GLN A 185 -11.69 16.57 6.68
CA GLN A 185 -12.02 17.49 5.60
C GLN A 185 -12.23 16.74 4.27
N CYS A 186 -11.40 15.72 4.01
CA CYS A 186 -11.59 14.85 2.85
C CYS A 186 -12.92 14.09 2.90
N ILE A 187 -13.29 13.58 4.08
CA ILE A 187 -14.57 12.87 4.26
C ILE A 187 -15.74 13.83 4.09
N GLU A 188 -15.69 15.02 4.68
CA GLU A 188 -16.75 16.03 4.55
C GLU A 188 -16.96 16.46 3.09
N ALA A 189 -15.90 16.59 2.30
CA ALA A 189 -16.00 16.88 0.87
C ALA A 189 -16.79 15.79 0.10
N ALA A 190 -16.74 14.54 0.56
CA ALA A 190 -17.51 13.43 0.00
C ALA A 190 -18.97 13.38 0.50
N LYS A 191 -19.34 14.27 1.45
CA LYS A 191 -20.69 14.36 2.05
C LYS A 191 -21.12 13.02 2.65
N PRO A 192 -20.57 12.64 3.83
CA PRO A 192 -20.87 11.35 4.44
C PRO A 192 -22.37 11.23 4.72
N GLN A 193 -22.92 10.04 4.50
CA GLN A 193 -24.34 9.75 4.78
C GLN A 193 -24.59 9.28 6.22
N LEU A 194 -23.52 9.22 7.02
CA LEU A 194 -23.54 8.84 8.43
C LEU A 194 -23.03 9.98 9.29
N THR A 195 -23.69 10.21 10.42
CA THR A 195 -23.20 11.10 11.48
C THR A 195 -22.16 10.43 12.38
N ASP A 196 -22.18 9.10 12.47
CA ASP A 196 -21.21 8.32 13.22
C ASP A 196 -20.61 7.20 12.36
N TYR A 197 -19.30 7.24 12.16
CA TYR A 197 -18.59 6.35 11.27
C TYR A 197 -17.23 5.94 11.83
N ALA A 198 -16.69 4.88 11.25
CA ALA A 198 -15.29 4.51 11.30
C ALA A 198 -14.67 4.66 9.90
N VAL A 199 -13.34 4.76 9.84
CA VAL A 199 -12.62 4.99 8.59
C VAL A 199 -11.56 3.91 8.39
N ILE A 200 -11.49 3.33 7.20
CA ILE A 200 -10.34 2.53 6.78
C ILE A 200 -9.44 3.41 5.91
N VAL A 201 -8.22 3.65 6.36
CA VAL A 201 -7.19 4.36 5.59
C VAL A 201 -6.41 3.34 4.76
N GLY A 202 -6.50 3.45 3.43
CA GLY A 202 -6.04 2.45 2.47
C GLY A 202 -7.17 1.54 2.00
N GLY A 203 -6.88 0.26 1.79
CA GLY A 203 -7.86 -0.72 1.31
C GLY A 203 -8.51 -1.56 2.40
N PRO A 204 -9.61 -2.27 2.11
CA PRO A 204 -10.33 -3.04 3.14
C PRO A 204 -9.59 -4.29 3.62
N MET A 205 -8.56 -4.76 2.89
CA MET A 205 -7.78 -5.93 3.28
C MET A 205 -6.60 -5.56 4.17
N MET A 206 -5.73 -4.65 3.73
CA MET A 206 -4.48 -4.30 4.42
C MET A 206 -4.49 -2.92 5.07
N GLY A 207 -5.54 -2.12 4.86
CA GLY A 207 -5.65 -0.75 5.37
C GLY A 207 -5.76 -0.67 6.89
N ARG A 208 -5.43 0.51 7.42
CA ARG A 208 -5.50 0.81 8.85
C ARG A 208 -6.91 1.26 9.21
N VAL A 209 -7.52 0.56 10.17
CA VAL A 209 -8.85 0.89 10.69
C VAL A 209 -8.72 1.93 11.80
N LEU A 210 -9.38 3.07 11.61
CA LEU A 210 -9.58 4.12 12.60
C LEU A 210 -11.02 4.06 13.08
N SER A 211 -11.20 3.47 14.26
CA SER A 211 -12.51 3.41 14.93
C SER A 211 -12.64 4.51 15.96
N ASP A 212 -11.60 4.87 16.71
CA ASP A 212 -11.71 5.94 17.71
C ASP A 212 -11.95 7.34 17.08
N ARG A 213 -12.84 8.15 17.69
CA ARG A 213 -13.20 9.47 17.15
C ARG A 213 -12.05 10.46 17.20
N GLU A 214 -11.22 10.40 18.24
CA GLU A 214 -10.04 11.26 18.36
C GLU A 214 -8.96 10.86 17.37
N ALA A 215 -8.74 9.56 17.19
CA ALA A 215 -7.84 9.03 16.16
C ALA A 215 -8.25 9.46 14.74
N ILE A 216 -9.56 9.52 14.44
CA ILE A 216 -10.07 10.03 13.16
C ILE A 216 -9.80 11.53 13.04
N ARG A 217 -10.07 12.34 14.07
CA ARG A 217 -9.83 13.79 14.06
C ARG A 217 -8.35 14.16 13.88
N ASN A 218 -7.46 13.38 14.48
CA ASN A 218 -6.02 13.63 14.45
C ASN A 218 -5.33 13.01 13.22
N ALA A 219 -6.02 12.18 12.45
CA ALA A 219 -5.46 11.57 11.26
C ALA A 219 -5.41 12.56 10.10
N VAL A 220 -4.31 12.49 9.34
CA VAL A 220 -4.02 13.37 8.22
C VAL A 220 -3.60 12.58 6.99
N VAL A 221 -3.73 13.21 5.83
CA VAL A 221 -3.25 12.68 4.55
C VAL A 221 -1.73 12.65 4.53
N THR A 222 -1.16 11.50 4.19
CA THR A 222 0.29 11.27 4.04
C THR A 222 0.64 10.88 2.61
N LYS A 223 1.94 10.78 2.29
CA LYS A 223 2.45 10.29 0.99
C LYS A 223 1.87 8.92 0.56
N THR A 224 1.52 8.08 1.53
CA THR A 224 0.98 6.73 1.32
C THR A 224 -0.54 6.65 1.42
N THR A 225 -1.24 7.76 1.71
CA THR A 225 -2.70 7.77 1.80
C THR A 225 -3.31 7.76 0.40
N GLY A 226 -3.71 6.59 -0.08
CA GLY A 226 -4.32 6.44 -1.40
C GLY A 226 -5.85 6.38 -1.40
N ASN A 227 -6.49 6.07 -0.28
CA ASN A 227 -7.93 5.87 -0.19
C ASN A 227 -8.46 6.01 1.25
N LEU A 228 -9.71 6.43 1.39
CA LEU A 228 -10.48 6.46 2.63
C LEU A 228 -11.81 5.74 2.42
N ILE A 229 -12.10 4.72 3.23
CA ILE A 229 -13.39 4.01 3.21
C ILE A 229 -14.17 4.38 4.46
N VAL A 230 -15.29 5.07 4.28
CA VAL A 230 -16.22 5.46 5.36
C VAL A 230 -17.23 4.34 5.56
N LEU A 231 -17.33 3.79 6.77
CA LEU A 231 -18.22 2.68 7.08
C LEU A 231 -18.92 2.89 8.43
N PRO A 232 -20.07 2.22 8.67
CA PRO A 232 -20.68 2.15 9.98
C PRO A 232 -19.71 1.54 11.01
N ARG A 233 -19.77 1.98 12.28
CA ARG A 233 -18.89 1.47 13.33
C ARG A 233 -19.09 -0.02 13.64
N ASP A 234 -20.32 -0.49 13.50
CA ASP A 234 -20.72 -1.88 13.68
C ASP A 234 -20.44 -2.75 12.44
N HIS A 235 -19.95 -2.15 11.35
CA HIS A 235 -19.58 -2.89 10.15
C HIS A 235 -18.59 -4.00 10.46
N TYR A 236 -18.77 -5.14 9.80
CA TYR A 236 -18.01 -6.38 10.04
C TYR A 236 -16.47 -6.18 10.02
N LEU A 237 -15.96 -5.39 9.07
CA LEU A 237 -14.52 -5.10 8.97
C LEU A 237 -13.98 -4.33 10.18
N ILE A 238 -14.78 -3.41 10.73
CA ILE A 238 -14.40 -2.55 11.84
C ILE A 238 -14.39 -3.36 13.15
N THR A 239 -15.47 -4.08 13.42
CA THR A 239 -15.60 -4.91 14.63
C THR A 239 -14.55 -6.02 14.68
N ARG A 240 -14.21 -6.59 13.51
CA ARG A 240 -13.17 -7.62 13.40
C ARG A 240 -11.76 -7.08 13.61
N ALA A 241 -11.47 -5.86 13.13
CA ALA A 241 -10.18 -5.22 13.28
C ALA A 241 -9.81 -4.98 14.75
N GLY A 242 -10.78 -4.62 15.59
CA GLY A 242 -10.57 -4.37 17.03
C GLY A 242 -10.43 -5.61 17.93
N ARG A 243 -10.54 -6.84 17.40
CA ARG A 243 -10.48 -8.04 18.26
C ARG A 243 -9.09 -8.24 18.89
N PRO A 244 -8.99 -8.39 20.22
CA PRO A 244 -7.73 -8.64 20.90
C PRO A 244 -7.23 -10.07 20.68
N MET A 245 -5.92 -10.27 20.78
CA MET A 245 -5.27 -11.56 20.56
C MET A 245 -5.74 -12.67 21.50
N GLU A 246 -6.11 -12.33 22.73
CA GLU A 246 -6.68 -13.28 23.69
C GLU A 246 -7.99 -13.90 23.18
N ARG A 247 -8.92 -13.06 22.68
CA ARG A 247 -10.17 -13.55 22.07
C ARG A 247 -9.91 -14.35 20.80
N ILE A 248 -8.96 -13.91 19.97
CA ILE A 248 -8.56 -14.67 18.76
C ILE A 248 -8.06 -16.07 19.14
N ARG A 249 -7.24 -16.18 20.19
CA ARG A 249 -6.73 -17.46 20.71
C ARG A 249 -7.84 -18.36 21.23
N ALA A 250 -8.76 -17.82 22.03
CA ALA A 250 -9.90 -18.56 22.55
C ALA A 250 -10.82 -19.08 21.42
N GLN A 251 -11.10 -18.25 20.42
CA GLN A 251 -11.90 -18.64 19.26
C GLN A 251 -11.19 -19.70 18.41
N ALA A 252 -9.89 -19.56 18.19
CA ALA A 252 -9.12 -20.54 17.44
C ALA A 252 -9.08 -21.91 18.14
N ARG A 253 -8.95 -21.95 19.47
CA ARG A 253 -8.98 -23.20 20.26
C ARG A 253 -10.31 -23.95 20.17
N THR A 254 -11.43 -23.22 20.11
CA THR A 254 -12.78 -23.80 20.21
C THR A 254 -13.41 -24.07 18.85
N ALA A 255 -13.14 -23.23 17.84
CA ALA A 255 -13.85 -23.28 16.56
C ALA A 255 -12.99 -23.73 15.38
N CYS A 256 -11.65 -23.84 15.51
CA CYS A 256 -10.82 -24.25 14.37
C CYS A 256 -11.03 -25.72 14.01
N ILE A 257 -11.59 -25.97 12.83
CA ILE A 257 -11.79 -27.32 12.26
C ILE A 257 -10.52 -27.92 11.63
N GLN A 258 -9.36 -27.25 11.79
CA GLN A 258 -8.05 -27.70 11.29
C GLN A 258 -7.97 -28.02 9.78
N CYS A 259 -8.87 -27.46 8.98
CA CYS A 259 -8.78 -27.53 7.51
C CYS A 259 -7.54 -26.78 6.97
N ARG A 260 -7.28 -26.90 5.67
CA ARG A 260 -6.09 -26.32 5.01
C ARG A 260 -6.38 -25.09 4.13
N MET A 261 -7.63 -24.63 4.03
CA MET A 261 -8.04 -23.58 3.08
C MET A 261 -7.21 -22.29 3.20
N CYS A 262 -6.82 -21.88 4.41
CA CYS A 262 -6.00 -20.68 4.64
C CYS A 262 -4.58 -20.77 4.07
N THR A 263 -4.09 -21.98 3.79
CA THR A 263 -2.84 -22.25 3.08
C THR A 263 -3.08 -22.41 1.59
N ASP A 264 -4.07 -23.20 1.21
CA ASP A 264 -4.32 -23.51 -0.20
C ASP A 264 -4.72 -22.25 -1.00
N LEU A 265 -5.24 -21.21 -0.34
CA LEU A 265 -5.53 -19.91 -0.96
C LEU A 265 -4.47 -18.84 -0.67
N CYS A 266 -3.41 -19.14 0.07
CA CYS A 266 -2.39 -18.13 0.39
C CYS A 266 -1.55 -17.80 -0.86
N PRO A 267 -1.48 -16.53 -1.29
CA PRO A 267 -0.77 -16.16 -2.52
C PRO A 267 0.74 -16.48 -2.43
N ARG A 268 1.36 -16.21 -1.28
CA ARG A 268 2.76 -16.54 -1.02
C ARG A 268 3.02 -18.05 -1.09
N TYR A 269 2.10 -18.85 -0.56
CA TYR A 269 2.19 -20.31 -0.66
C TYR A 269 2.09 -20.80 -2.11
N GLN A 270 1.23 -20.16 -2.90
CA GLN A 270 1.00 -20.52 -4.30
C GLN A 270 2.16 -20.14 -5.22
N ILE A 271 2.88 -19.06 -4.93
CA ILE A 271 4.12 -18.73 -5.65
C ILE A 271 5.33 -19.56 -5.15
N GLY A 272 5.18 -20.44 -4.17
CA GLY A 272 6.23 -21.38 -3.78
C GLY A 272 6.89 -21.13 -2.43
N HIS A 273 6.49 -20.09 -1.70
CA HIS A 273 7.05 -19.84 -0.37
C HIS A 273 6.53 -20.85 0.66
N GLN A 274 7.37 -21.16 1.63
CA GLN A 274 7.04 -21.95 2.80
C GLN A 274 6.24 -21.10 3.79
N ILE A 275 4.93 -21.08 3.58
CA ILE A 275 3.97 -20.46 4.48
C ILE A 275 2.71 -21.31 4.59
N ARG A 276 2.49 -21.91 5.76
CA ARG A 276 1.32 -22.73 6.04
C ARG A 276 0.50 -22.16 7.20
N PRO A 277 -0.38 -21.17 6.96
CA PRO A 277 -1.17 -20.57 8.04
C PRO A 277 -2.00 -21.59 8.84
N HIS A 278 -2.45 -22.70 8.23
CA HIS A 278 -3.16 -23.76 8.96
C HIS A 278 -2.30 -24.42 10.04
N MET A 279 -0.99 -24.59 9.80
CA MET A 279 -0.06 -25.17 10.79
C MET A 279 0.23 -24.20 11.92
N VAL A 280 0.40 -22.91 11.61
CA VAL A 280 0.53 -21.84 12.61
C VAL A 280 -0.71 -21.81 13.51
N MET A 281 -1.91 -21.85 12.90
CA MET A 281 -3.18 -21.88 13.64
C MET A 281 -3.33 -23.13 14.51
N ARG A 282 -2.91 -24.30 14.00
CA ARG A 282 -2.97 -25.57 14.74
C ARG A 282 -2.08 -25.56 15.98
N ASN A 283 -0.93 -24.87 15.94
CA ASN A 283 -0.01 -24.80 17.07
C ASN A 283 -0.31 -23.66 18.06
N LEU A 284 -1.20 -22.72 17.71
CA LEU A 284 -1.49 -21.54 18.52
C LEU A 284 -1.88 -21.87 19.97
N TYR A 285 -2.56 -22.99 20.22
CA TYR A 285 -2.97 -23.36 21.57
C TYR A 285 -1.80 -23.65 22.51
N ARG A 286 -0.63 -24.06 21.98
CA ARG A 286 0.58 -24.41 22.73
C ARG A 286 1.61 -23.29 22.78
N GLU A 287 1.38 -22.14 22.13
CA GLU A 287 2.39 -21.08 22.01
C GLU A 287 3.00 -20.66 23.36
N GLN A 288 2.17 -20.49 24.39
CA GLN A 288 2.62 -20.12 25.75
C GLN A 288 3.39 -21.22 26.48
N THR A 289 3.30 -22.47 26.03
CA THR A 289 3.95 -23.63 26.66
C THR A 289 5.26 -24.01 25.97
N ILE A 290 5.56 -23.44 24.80
CA ILE A 290 6.77 -23.75 24.04
C ILE A 290 7.94 -22.92 24.58
N SER A 291 8.84 -23.60 25.30
CA SER A 291 10.08 -23.03 25.83
C SER A 291 11.27 -23.16 24.86
N SER A 292 11.31 -24.23 24.05
CA SER A 292 12.38 -24.47 23.09
C SER A 292 12.26 -23.58 21.86
N ASN A 293 13.36 -22.90 21.49
CA ASN A 293 13.44 -22.12 20.26
C ASN A 293 13.32 -22.98 19.00
N GLU A 294 13.83 -24.22 19.03
CA GLU A 294 13.72 -25.15 17.92
C GLU A 294 12.26 -25.55 17.68
N GLU A 295 11.53 -25.88 18.76
CA GLU A 295 10.12 -26.19 18.68
C GLU A 295 9.30 -24.97 18.23
N PHE A 296 9.64 -23.77 18.73
CA PHE A 296 8.98 -22.53 18.33
C PHE A 296 9.16 -22.24 16.83
N LEU A 297 10.38 -22.41 16.31
CA LEU A 297 10.67 -22.31 14.88
C LEU A 297 9.89 -23.33 14.06
N ARG A 298 9.82 -24.59 14.52
CA ARG A 298 9.05 -25.64 13.83
C ARG A 298 7.55 -25.33 13.80
N ALA A 299 7.01 -24.75 14.86
CA ALA A 299 5.59 -24.44 15.01
C ALA A 299 5.16 -23.16 14.27
N PHE A 300 6.00 -22.12 14.30
CA PHE A 300 5.61 -20.77 13.89
C PHE A 300 6.54 -20.12 12.86
N GLY A 301 7.65 -20.75 12.48
CA GLY A 301 8.64 -20.19 11.56
C GLY A 301 8.07 -19.75 10.21
N ASP A 302 7.12 -20.52 9.67
CA ASP A 302 6.38 -20.19 8.45
C ASP A 302 5.75 -18.77 8.46
N ALA A 303 5.42 -18.23 9.64
CA ALA A 303 4.84 -16.89 9.77
C ALA A 303 5.78 -15.77 9.30
N ALA A 304 7.09 -16.02 9.26
CA ALA A 304 8.08 -15.06 8.76
C ALA A 304 7.83 -14.65 7.29
N ASN A 305 7.27 -15.55 6.50
CA ASN A 305 6.97 -15.36 5.08
C ASN A 305 5.60 -14.68 4.83
N CYS A 306 4.85 -14.34 5.88
CA CYS A 306 3.54 -13.70 5.75
C CYS A 306 3.66 -12.26 5.19
N CYS A 307 2.87 -11.98 4.15
CA CYS A 307 2.69 -10.67 3.53
C CYS A 307 1.46 -9.90 4.01
N SER A 308 0.71 -10.43 4.98
CA SER A 308 -0.43 -9.76 5.60
C SER A 308 -1.62 -9.41 4.70
N CYS A 309 -1.72 -9.99 3.50
CA CYS A 309 -2.82 -9.76 2.55
C CYS A 309 -4.23 -10.11 3.05
N GLY A 310 -4.38 -10.79 4.19
CA GLY A 310 -5.70 -11.04 4.77
C GLY A 310 -6.57 -12.09 4.07
N VAL A 311 -6.15 -12.66 2.94
CA VAL A 311 -6.87 -13.75 2.24
C VAL A 311 -7.29 -14.87 3.20
N CYS A 312 -6.34 -15.34 4.01
CA CYS A 312 -6.54 -16.44 4.94
C CYS A 312 -7.62 -16.14 6.01
N GLU A 313 -7.79 -14.87 6.36
CA GLU A 313 -8.70 -14.38 7.39
C GLU A 313 -10.07 -13.99 6.83
N MET A 314 -10.07 -13.17 5.77
CA MET A 314 -11.29 -12.56 5.25
C MET A 314 -12.01 -13.43 4.23
N PHE A 315 -11.27 -14.30 3.53
CA PHE A 315 -11.83 -15.11 2.45
C PHE A 315 -11.80 -16.61 2.74
N ALA A 316 -10.64 -17.13 3.12
CA ALA A 316 -10.42 -18.57 3.13
C ALA A 316 -11.02 -19.30 4.33
N CYS A 317 -10.98 -18.71 5.53
CA CYS A 317 -11.41 -19.40 6.75
C CYS A 317 -12.93 -19.56 6.80
N PRO A 318 -13.48 -20.80 6.80
CA PRO A 318 -14.92 -21.02 6.89
C PRO A 318 -15.46 -20.68 8.28
N MET A 319 -14.63 -20.82 9.32
CA MET A 319 -14.97 -20.56 10.71
C MET A 319 -14.80 -19.08 11.11
N GLY A 320 -14.42 -18.22 10.16
CA GLY A 320 -14.22 -16.79 10.42
C GLY A 320 -13.13 -16.49 11.44
N LEU A 321 -12.07 -17.32 11.52
CA LEU A 321 -10.90 -17.10 12.39
C LEU A 321 -9.88 -16.13 11.76
N SER A 322 -8.89 -15.68 12.54
CA SER A 322 -7.93 -14.65 12.12
C SER A 322 -6.49 -15.14 11.86
N PRO A 323 -6.23 -16.05 10.89
CA PRO A 323 -4.87 -16.49 10.58
C PRO A 323 -3.90 -15.37 10.21
N ARG A 324 -4.34 -14.30 9.53
CA ARG A 324 -3.47 -13.15 9.22
C ARG A 324 -2.91 -12.54 10.50
N LYS A 325 -3.78 -12.10 11.41
CA LYS A 325 -3.38 -11.50 12.70
C LYS A 325 -2.51 -12.43 13.53
N VAL A 326 -2.79 -13.74 13.52
CA VAL A 326 -1.96 -14.73 14.21
C VAL A 326 -0.57 -14.81 13.58
N ASN A 327 -0.44 -14.83 12.25
CA ASN A 327 0.86 -14.81 11.59
C ASN A 327 1.61 -13.50 11.85
N GLU A 328 0.94 -12.36 11.88
CA GLU A 328 1.55 -11.07 12.24
C GLU A 328 2.09 -11.08 13.67
N TYR A 329 1.28 -11.54 14.62
CA TYR A 329 1.69 -11.71 16.01
C TYR A 329 2.90 -12.65 16.12
N MET A 330 2.88 -13.81 15.45
CA MET A 330 4.01 -14.75 15.47
C MET A 330 5.26 -14.19 14.78
N LYS A 331 5.10 -13.38 13.74
CA LYS A 331 6.22 -12.67 13.10
C LYS A 331 6.87 -11.67 14.06
N GLY A 332 6.08 -11.00 14.91
CA GLY A 332 6.58 -10.19 16.02
C GLY A 332 7.35 -11.03 17.04
N ALA A 333 6.75 -12.13 17.53
CA ALA A 333 7.38 -13.03 18.50
C ALA A 333 8.70 -13.65 18.00
N LEU A 334 8.79 -14.01 16.71
CA LEU A 334 10.04 -14.47 16.09
C LEU A 334 11.13 -13.38 16.15
N ARG A 335 10.78 -12.12 15.86
CA ARG A 335 11.73 -10.99 15.94
C ARG A 335 12.20 -10.74 17.37
N GLU A 336 11.29 -10.73 18.34
CA GLU A 336 11.60 -10.55 19.77
C GLU A 336 12.54 -11.63 20.30
N ARG A 337 12.38 -12.88 19.82
CA ARG A 337 13.27 -14.00 20.17
C ARG A 337 14.56 -14.08 19.34
N GLY A 338 14.76 -13.17 18.38
CA GLY A 338 15.91 -13.21 17.47
C GLY A 338 15.95 -14.43 16.54
N LEU A 339 14.80 -15.08 16.31
CA LEU A 339 14.70 -16.30 15.53
C LEU A 339 14.51 -16.01 14.04
N GLN A 340 15.37 -16.60 13.21
CA GLN A 340 15.28 -16.48 11.76
C GLN A 340 15.12 -17.86 11.11
N PRO A 341 13.92 -18.18 10.61
CA PRO A 341 13.70 -19.40 9.82
C PRO A 341 14.58 -19.40 8.57
N GLU A 342 15.01 -20.58 8.12
CA GLU A 342 15.72 -20.75 6.85
C GLU A 342 14.91 -20.18 5.68
N ARG A 343 15.60 -19.61 4.68
CA ARG A 343 14.99 -19.00 3.51
C ARG A 343 15.06 -19.96 2.34
N ASN A 344 13.93 -20.23 1.69
CA ASN A 344 13.98 -20.81 0.36
C ASN A 344 14.48 -19.75 -0.64
N MET A 345 15.67 -19.97 -1.18
CA MET A 345 16.31 -19.08 -2.16
C MET A 345 15.86 -19.34 -3.60
N LYS A 346 15.22 -20.46 -3.88
CA LYS A 346 14.71 -20.84 -5.21
C LYS A 346 13.29 -21.39 -5.10
N PRO A 347 12.32 -20.58 -4.65
CA PRO A 347 10.94 -21.01 -4.61
C PRO A 347 10.39 -21.19 -6.02
N GLU A 348 9.50 -22.18 -6.18
CA GLU A 348 8.84 -22.46 -7.46
C GLU A 348 7.32 -22.37 -7.28
N ALA A 349 6.68 -21.68 -8.23
CA ALA A 349 5.24 -21.54 -8.25
C ALA A 349 4.56 -22.91 -8.40
N ARG A 350 3.44 -23.08 -7.72
CA ARG A 350 2.68 -24.35 -7.74
C ARG A 350 1.86 -24.46 -9.03
N PRO A 351 1.67 -25.68 -9.56
CA PRO A 351 0.85 -25.89 -10.77
C PRO A 351 -0.58 -25.37 -10.63
N GLU A 352 -1.15 -25.38 -9.42
CA GLU A 352 -2.52 -24.97 -9.17
C GLU A 352 -2.70 -23.46 -8.98
N LEU A 353 -1.63 -22.66 -9.07
CA LEU A 353 -1.63 -21.21 -8.78
C LEU A 353 -2.82 -20.49 -9.44
N ASP A 354 -3.04 -20.72 -10.73
CA ASP A 354 -4.11 -20.07 -11.50
C ASP A 354 -5.51 -20.47 -10.99
N MET A 355 -5.71 -21.73 -10.59
CA MET A 355 -6.97 -22.24 -10.06
C MET A 355 -7.25 -21.77 -8.62
N ARG A 356 -6.24 -21.26 -7.91
CA ARG A 356 -6.33 -20.81 -6.51
C ARG A 356 -6.49 -19.30 -6.37
N ARG A 357 -6.52 -18.57 -7.48
CA ARG A 357 -6.79 -17.12 -7.51
C ARG A 357 -8.17 -16.81 -6.97
N ILE A 358 -8.27 -15.71 -6.22
CA ILE A 358 -9.52 -15.29 -5.58
C ILE A 358 -10.22 -14.26 -6.46
N PRO A 359 -11.44 -14.54 -6.96
CA PRO A 359 -12.21 -13.56 -7.70
C PRO A 359 -12.51 -12.34 -6.83
N THR A 360 -12.14 -11.14 -7.31
CA THR A 360 -12.28 -9.89 -6.54
C THR A 360 -13.74 -9.61 -6.14
N GLU A 361 -14.70 -9.92 -7.00
CA GLU A 361 -16.13 -9.71 -6.72
C GLU A 361 -16.63 -10.58 -5.57
N ARG A 362 -16.21 -11.84 -5.52
CA ARG A 362 -16.54 -12.74 -4.39
C ARG A 362 -15.91 -12.26 -3.09
N LEU A 363 -14.70 -11.69 -3.17
CA LEU A 363 -14.05 -11.09 -2.02
C LEU A 363 -14.85 -9.88 -1.51
N ILE A 364 -15.22 -8.96 -2.38
CA ILE A 364 -16.05 -7.78 -2.05
C ILE A 364 -17.33 -8.19 -1.32
N ALA A 365 -18.04 -9.19 -1.84
CA ALA A 365 -19.27 -9.69 -1.21
C ALA A 365 -19.00 -10.24 0.20
N ARG A 366 -17.91 -11.01 0.36
CA ARG A 366 -17.54 -11.58 1.66
C ARG A 366 -17.07 -10.55 2.67
N LEU A 367 -16.59 -9.39 2.21
CA LEU A 367 -16.22 -8.26 3.06
C LEU A 367 -17.44 -7.42 3.50
N GLY A 368 -18.63 -7.69 2.98
CA GLY A 368 -19.83 -6.88 3.23
C GLY A 368 -19.86 -5.57 2.44
N LEU A 369 -19.10 -5.48 1.34
CA LEU A 369 -18.89 -4.25 0.58
C LEU A 369 -19.63 -4.21 -0.76
N SER A 370 -20.55 -5.16 -1.01
CA SER A 370 -21.27 -5.26 -2.28
C SER A 370 -22.04 -4.00 -2.66
N ALA A 371 -22.58 -3.27 -1.69
CA ALA A 371 -23.33 -2.04 -1.93
C ALA A 371 -22.49 -0.93 -2.61
N TYR A 372 -21.16 -0.96 -2.41
CA TYR A 372 -20.24 0.03 -2.97
C TYR A 372 -19.53 -0.47 -4.23
N SER A 373 -19.76 -1.73 -4.62
CA SER A 373 -19.07 -2.35 -5.74
C SER A 373 -19.52 -1.75 -7.08
N GLY A 374 -18.55 -1.37 -7.91
CA GLY A 374 -18.82 -0.81 -9.24
C GLY A 374 -19.20 0.67 -9.25
N LEU A 375 -19.28 1.30 -8.07
CA LEU A 375 -19.33 2.76 -7.99
C LEU A 375 -17.93 3.31 -8.29
N HIS A 376 -17.86 4.33 -9.15
CA HIS A 376 -16.61 4.91 -9.60
C HIS A 376 -16.59 6.42 -9.32
N ALA A 377 -15.42 6.92 -8.91
CA ALA A 377 -15.22 8.34 -8.78
C ALA A 377 -15.05 8.98 -10.17
N HIS A 378 -16.01 9.82 -10.55
CA HIS A 378 -16.01 10.53 -11.82
C HIS A 378 -15.49 11.97 -11.68
N THR A 379 -15.55 12.53 -10.47
CA THR A 379 -15.11 13.89 -10.16
C THR A 379 -13.85 13.85 -9.31
N CYS A 380 -12.92 14.77 -9.59
CA CYS A 380 -11.78 15.06 -8.73
C CYS A 380 -11.96 16.45 -8.13
N ILE A 381 -12.00 16.52 -6.80
CA ILE A 381 -12.14 17.76 -6.03
C ILE A 381 -10.75 18.19 -5.56
N GLU A 382 -10.36 19.43 -5.84
CA GLU A 382 -9.17 20.02 -5.25
C GLU A 382 -9.51 20.63 -3.89
N LEU A 383 -8.79 20.24 -2.85
CA LEU A 383 -8.93 20.80 -1.51
C LEU A 383 -7.74 21.68 -1.16
N SER A 384 -8.04 22.85 -0.61
CA SER A 384 -7.06 23.84 -0.14
C SER A 384 -7.32 24.13 1.34
N PRO A 385 -6.81 23.29 2.27
CA PRO A 385 -6.99 23.52 3.70
C PRO A 385 -6.22 24.75 4.19
N ASP A 386 -6.84 25.51 5.10
CA ASP A 386 -6.19 26.64 5.78
C ASP A 386 -5.06 26.20 6.72
N GLU A 387 -5.08 24.96 7.21
CA GLU A 387 -4.07 24.42 8.10
C GLU A 387 -3.82 22.94 7.79
N VAL A 388 -2.54 22.53 7.84
CA VAL A 388 -2.11 21.14 7.71
C VAL A 388 -1.17 20.74 8.84
N PHE A 389 -1.21 19.47 9.23
CA PHE A 389 -0.17 18.87 10.08
C PHE A 389 0.58 17.81 9.27
N VAL A 390 1.85 18.05 8.96
CA VAL A 390 2.69 17.18 8.13
C VAL A 390 3.53 16.26 9.02
N PRO A 391 3.25 14.93 9.05
CA PRO A 391 4.03 14.01 9.86
C PRO A 391 5.44 13.80 9.27
N PHE A 392 6.44 13.56 10.12
CA PHE A 392 7.79 13.24 9.64
C PHE A 392 8.01 11.74 9.38
N ALA A 393 7.08 10.89 9.83
CA ALA A 393 7.08 9.46 9.56
C ALA A 393 6.05 9.12 8.45
N GLN A 394 6.49 9.14 7.19
CA GLN A 394 5.63 8.86 6.02
C GLN A 394 6.18 7.72 5.13
N HIS A 395 7.04 6.87 5.69
CA HIS A 395 7.69 5.73 5.03
C HIS A 395 8.09 4.66 6.05
N ILE A 396 8.39 3.46 5.57
CA ILE A 396 8.81 2.29 6.37
C ILE A 396 10.14 2.49 7.16
N GLY A 397 10.92 3.48 6.76
CA GLY A 397 12.22 3.82 7.34
C GLY A 397 12.19 4.63 8.64
N LYS A 398 13.37 5.06 9.13
CA LYS A 398 13.48 5.99 10.27
C LYS A 398 12.84 7.33 9.90
N PRO A 399 12.04 7.98 10.77
CA PRO A 399 11.43 9.29 10.49
C PRO A 399 12.44 10.34 10.03
N ALA A 400 11.99 11.26 9.17
CA ALA A 400 12.79 12.40 8.74
C ALA A 400 13.08 13.36 9.90
N GLN A 401 14.20 14.06 9.85
CA GLN A 401 14.65 14.99 10.89
C GLN A 401 14.24 16.42 10.52
N PRO A 402 13.55 17.16 11.40
CA PRO A 402 13.11 18.52 11.10
C PRO A 402 14.29 19.43 10.79
N VAL A 403 14.17 20.21 9.72
CA VAL A 403 15.10 21.29 9.35
C VAL A 403 14.46 22.67 9.48
N CYS A 404 13.19 22.70 9.89
CA CYS A 404 12.39 23.89 10.09
C CYS A 404 12.11 24.15 11.58
N LYS A 405 11.64 25.36 11.89
CA LYS A 405 11.30 25.83 13.24
C LYS A 405 9.96 26.56 13.25
N ALA A 406 9.33 26.63 14.40
CA ALA A 406 8.13 27.46 14.57
C ALA A 406 8.47 28.93 14.29
N GLY A 407 7.61 29.60 13.53
CA GLY A 407 7.81 30.96 13.02
C GLY A 407 8.38 31.03 11.60
N ASP A 408 8.94 29.94 11.06
CA ASP A 408 9.46 29.94 9.68
C ASP A 408 8.31 30.13 8.67
N THR A 409 8.55 30.98 7.67
CA THR A 409 7.69 31.05 6.48
C THR A 409 8.17 30.02 5.47
N VAL A 410 7.24 29.24 4.92
CA VAL A 410 7.51 28.20 3.93
C VAL A 410 6.58 28.35 2.73
N ASN A 411 7.09 28.05 1.55
CA ASN A 411 6.29 27.82 0.35
C ASN A 411 5.90 26.35 0.24
N LYS A 412 4.78 26.07 -0.44
CA LYS A 412 4.40 24.71 -0.80
C LYS A 412 5.55 24.04 -1.55
N GLY A 413 5.98 22.89 -1.03
CA GLY A 413 7.08 22.11 -1.58
C GLY A 413 8.45 22.38 -0.97
N ASP A 414 8.59 23.35 -0.06
CA ASP A 414 9.85 23.57 0.67
C ASP A 414 10.19 22.39 1.59
N LEU A 415 11.48 22.09 1.75
CA LEU A 415 11.95 21.03 2.62
C LEU A 415 11.75 21.43 4.09
N ILE A 416 10.96 20.64 4.84
CA ILE A 416 10.70 20.89 6.27
C ILE A 416 11.30 19.81 7.18
N ALA A 417 11.57 18.61 6.65
CA ALA A 417 12.37 17.60 7.30
C ALA A 417 13.22 16.81 6.30
N GLN A 418 14.48 16.62 6.63
CA GLN A 418 15.47 15.92 5.81
C GLN A 418 15.49 14.42 6.14
N ALA A 419 15.73 13.58 5.13
CA ALA A 419 15.91 12.15 5.33
C ALA A 419 17.01 11.86 6.37
N ALA A 420 16.74 10.95 7.31
CA ALA A 420 17.71 10.58 8.34
C ALA A 420 18.97 9.96 7.71
N GLU A 421 20.14 10.54 8.03
CA GLU A 421 21.42 10.12 7.47
C GLU A 421 21.77 8.68 7.85
N GLY A 422 22.36 7.94 6.91
CA GLY A 422 22.78 6.55 7.11
C GLY A 422 21.63 5.55 7.34
N ALA A 423 20.38 5.96 7.12
CA ALA A 423 19.20 5.13 7.31
C ALA A 423 18.30 5.12 6.07
N LEU A 424 17.46 4.09 5.97
CA LEU A 424 16.33 4.11 5.05
C LEU A 424 15.38 5.24 5.51
N SER A 425 15.21 6.29 4.70
CA SER A 425 14.39 7.47 4.99
C SER A 425 14.12 8.25 3.70
N ALA A 426 13.17 9.19 3.70
CA ALA A 426 12.99 10.16 2.61
C ALA A 426 12.71 11.58 3.13
N ASN A 427 12.95 12.59 2.31
CA ASN A 427 12.65 13.99 2.62
C ASN A 427 11.14 14.23 2.77
N ILE A 428 10.77 15.22 3.57
CA ILE A 428 9.39 15.66 3.81
C ILE A 428 9.29 17.16 3.54
N HIS A 429 8.22 17.54 2.84
CA HIS A 429 8.04 18.88 2.29
C HIS A 429 6.75 19.52 2.80
N ALA A 430 6.70 20.85 2.80
CA ALA A 430 5.53 21.63 3.16
C ALA A 430 4.37 21.34 2.20
N GLY A 431 3.20 20.99 2.74
CA GLY A 431 2.00 20.73 1.94
C GLY A 431 1.34 22.00 1.38
N ILE A 432 1.49 23.12 2.07
CA ILE A 432 0.93 24.43 1.73
C ILE A 432 1.96 25.54 1.92
N THR A 433 1.73 26.69 1.30
CA THR A 433 2.46 27.94 1.60
C THR A 433 1.88 28.57 2.86
N GLY A 434 2.72 28.98 3.80
CA GLY A 434 2.25 29.47 5.09
C GLY A 434 3.35 29.74 6.10
N VAL A 435 2.98 29.70 7.38
CA VAL A 435 3.89 29.83 8.52
C VAL A 435 3.81 28.55 9.35
N ILE A 436 4.97 28.05 9.77
CA ILE A 436 5.05 26.92 10.68
C ILE A 436 4.66 27.38 12.07
N THR A 437 3.55 26.88 12.59
CA THR A 437 3.01 27.26 13.90
C THR A 437 3.49 26.34 15.02
N GLU A 438 3.84 25.11 14.69
CA GLU A 438 4.26 24.09 15.65
C GLU A 438 5.26 23.12 15.00
N VAL A 439 6.30 22.73 15.74
CA VAL A 439 7.20 21.61 15.37
C VAL A 439 7.32 20.68 16.56
N SER A 440 7.06 19.39 16.35
CA SER A 440 7.20 18.32 17.34
C SER A 440 8.03 17.17 16.77
N ALA A 441 8.33 16.16 17.59
CA ALA A 441 8.96 14.93 17.11
C ALA A 441 8.07 14.17 16.10
N ALA A 442 6.76 14.37 16.12
CA ALA A 442 5.82 13.69 15.24
C ALA A 442 5.67 14.37 13.87
N GLY A 443 5.85 15.68 13.79
CA GLY A 443 5.60 16.46 12.58
C GLY A 443 5.56 17.97 12.82
N ALA A 444 5.19 18.72 11.78
CA ALA A 444 5.04 20.17 11.82
C ALA A 444 3.62 20.60 11.42
N ARG A 445 3.10 21.65 12.07
CA ARG A 445 1.85 22.31 11.71
C ARG A 445 2.13 23.56 10.89
N ILE A 446 1.42 23.71 9.78
CA ILE A 446 1.56 24.83 8.86
C ILE A 446 0.19 25.49 8.74
N SER A 447 0.10 26.78 9.05
CA SER A 447 -1.08 27.61 8.81
C SER A 447 -0.86 28.42 7.55
N GLY A 448 -1.82 28.35 6.62
CA GLY A 448 -1.84 29.15 5.40
C GLY A 448 -1.88 30.65 5.73
N ARG A 449 -1.27 31.46 4.86
CA ARG A 449 -1.48 32.91 4.90
C ARG A 449 -2.84 33.19 4.26
N LYS A 450 -3.77 33.79 5.01
CA LYS A 450 -4.89 34.48 4.37
C LYS A 450 -4.29 35.66 3.61
N GLU A 451 -4.35 35.63 2.30
CA GLU A 451 -4.14 36.85 1.50
C GLU A 451 -5.23 37.84 1.96
N GLY A 452 -4.79 38.88 2.65
CA GLY A 452 -5.65 39.95 3.16
C GLY A 452 -5.85 41.05 2.14
#